data_AF-A0A9D1M123-F1
#
_entry.id   AF-A0A9D1M123-F1
#
_cell.length_a   1.000
_cell.length_b   1.000
_cell.length_c   1.000
_cell.angle_alpha   90.00
_cell.angle_beta   90.00
_cell.angle_gamma   90.00
#
_symmetry.space_group_name_H-M   'P 1'
#
loop_
_entity.id
_entity.type
_entity.pdbx_description
1 polymer ?
#
loop_
_entity_poly.entity_id
_entity_poly.type
_entity_poly.pdbx_seq_one_letter_code
_entity_poly.pdbx_strand_id
1 'polypeptide(L)'
;MKHTKDRKKIVIILVSIIVVILLIVGISYAFYENSQKQILLEEVSKIHNNKEINNTIKAKGKYGEMEEAIKSYFLEYDQYNAEYALAYKESGLSKALVASNYEDDGPEFTKTREKIEQMKQINNNYKEKLTEITSQEYIDQRADEMNLNKKEKEIFQNALPNEEEVKNYLSQCEAIESYIQKIEEILQLLKEYKGLWKVNGNSVQFTTQDLVNKYTELVKEAKNIIEEITT
;
A
#
# COMPACT_ATOMS: atom_id res chain seq x y z
N MET A 1 16.02 52.35 56.22
CA MET A 1 16.71 51.17 55.65
C MET A 1 16.00 49.81 55.86
N LYS A 2 15.10 49.66 56.85
CA LYS A 2 14.40 48.37 57.12
C LYS A 2 13.33 48.02 56.07
N HIS A 3 12.47 48.98 55.70
CA HIS A 3 11.37 48.80 54.73
C HIS A 3 11.80 48.42 53.29
N THR A 4 12.98 48.85 52.82
CA THR A 4 13.49 48.49 51.48
C THR A 4 14.04 47.06 51.44
N LYS A 5 14.51 46.53 52.57
CA LYS A 5 15.04 45.17 52.69
C LYS A 5 13.90 44.13 52.72
N ASP A 6 12.78 44.46 53.37
CA ASP A 6 11.60 43.59 53.43
C ASP A 6 10.83 43.54 52.11
N ARG A 7 10.72 44.66 51.38
CA ARG A 7 10.17 44.65 50.00
C ARG A 7 11.00 43.80 49.04
N LYS A 8 12.34 43.87 49.12
CA LYS A 8 13.23 43.02 48.30
C LYS A 8 13.05 41.54 48.61
N LYS A 9 12.88 41.17 49.88
CA LYS A 9 12.58 39.78 50.29
C LYS A 9 11.22 39.30 49.78
N ILE A 10 10.19 40.13 49.87
CA ILE A 10 8.85 39.81 49.36
C ILE A 10 8.87 39.62 47.83
N VAL A 11 9.58 40.49 47.11
CA VAL A 11 9.75 40.38 45.64
C VAL A 11 10.50 39.09 45.28
N ILE A 12 11.56 38.73 46.01
CA ILE A 12 12.30 37.47 45.77
C ILE A 12 11.38 36.26 45.99
N ILE A 13 10.57 36.23 47.06
CA ILE A 13 9.63 35.14 47.33
C ILE A 13 8.58 35.01 46.22
N LEU A 14 8.01 36.13 45.74
CA LEU A 14 7.03 36.12 44.65
C LEU A 14 7.62 35.61 43.33
N VAL A 15 8.84 36.03 42.99
CA VAL A 15 9.54 35.54 41.79
C VAL A 15 9.81 34.03 41.89
N SER A 16 10.26 33.54 43.05
CA SER A 16 10.49 32.10 43.27
C SER A 16 9.22 31.27 43.11
N ILE A 17 8.05 31.76 43.54
CA ILE A 17 6.77 31.07 43.36
C ILE A 17 6.39 30.97 41.88
N ILE A 18 6.57 32.05 41.11
CA ILE A 18 6.29 32.04 39.66
C ILE A 18 7.18 31.04 38.94
N VAL A 19 8.48 30.96 39.28
CA VAL A 19 9.39 29.97 38.69
C VAL A 19 8.95 28.53 38.98
N VAL A 20 8.52 28.23 40.21
CA VAL A 20 8.02 26.89 40.58
C VAL A 20 6.75 26.53 39.81
N ILE A 21 5.82 27.47 39.63
CA ILE A 21 4.60 27.25 38.84
C ILE A 21 4.97 26.96 37.38
N LEU A 22 5.89 27.72 36.78
CA LEU A 22 6.35 27.48 35.41
C LEU A 22 7.04 26.12 35.26
N LEU A 23 7.80 25.67 36.26
CA LEU A 23 8.40 24.33 36.28
C LEU A 23 7.35 23.22 36.40
N ILE A 24 6.35 23.37 37.27
CA ILE A 24 5.25 22.40 37.40
C ILE A 24 4.44 22.33 36.11
N VAL A 25 4.14 23.47 35.49
CA VAL A 25 3.47 23.54 34.19
C VAL A 25 4.33 22.87 33.11
N GLY A 26 5.64 23.13 33.08
CA GLY A 26 6.57 22.51 32.14
C GLY A 26 6.67 20.99 32.31
N ILE A 27 6.77 20.50 33.55
CA ILE A 27 6.79 19.06 33.86
C ILE A 27 5.45 18.41 33.48
N SER A 28 4.33 19.02 33.85
CA SER A 28 2.99 18.51 33.53
C SER A 28 2.77 18.46 32.01
N TYR A 29 3.24 19.49 31.29
CA TYR A 29 3.21 19.52 29.84
C TYR A 29 4.09 18.43 29.21
N ALA A 30 5.31 18.20 29.72
CA ALA A 30 6.18 17.13 29.24
C ALA A 30 5.59 15.72 29.47
N PHE A 31 4.95 15.50 30.63
CA PHE A 31 4.21 14.26 30.90
C PHE A 31 3.01 14.09 29.97
N TYR A 32 2.25 15.16 29.74
CA TYR A 32 1.14 15.16 28.80
C TYR A 32 1.62 14.85 27.37
N GLU A 33 2.66 15.52 26.88
CA GLU A 33 3.24 15.29 25.56
C GLU A 33 3.69 13.83 25.40
N ASN A 34 4.41 13.29 26.38
CA ASN A 34 4.84 11.89 26.34
C ASN A 34 3.65 10.93 26.37
N SER A 35 2.60 11.21 27.15
CA SER A 35 1.39 10.39 27.16
C SER A 35 0.68 10.40 25.80
N GLN A 36 0.55 11.55 25.14
CA GLN A 36 -0.07 11.64 23.81
C GLN A 36 0.76 10.91 22.75
N LYS A 37 2.09 10.99 22.83
CA LYS A 37 2.99 10.20 21.97
C LYS A 37 2.75 8.71 22.12
N GLN A 38 2.64 8.20 23.35
CA GLN A 38 2.40 6.76 23.58
C GLN A 38 1.05 6.31 23.02
N ILE A 39 -0.01 7.12 23.20
CA ILE A 39 -1.33 6.83 22.60
C ILE A 39 -1.22 6.71 21.08
N LEU A 40 -0.51 7.63 20.41
CA LEU A 40 -0.27 7.54 18.97
C LEU A 40 0.45 6.24 18.59
N LEU A 41 1.54 5.90 19.28
CA LEU A 41 2.31 4.69 18.97
C LEU A 41 1.50 3.40 19.19
N GLU A 42 0.61 3.37 20.19
CA GLU A 42 -0.32 2.26 20.38
C GLU A 42 -1.30 2.14 19.21
N GLU A 43 -1.85 3.24 18.70
CA GLU A 43 -2.73 3.22 17.53
C GLU A 43 -1.98 2.80 16.25
N VAL A 44 -0.75 3.29 16.04
CA VAL A 44 0.12 2.87 14.92
C VAL A 44 0.43 1.37 15.01
N SER A 45 0.72 0.86 16.21
CA SER A 45 1.00 -0.56 16.45
C SER A 45 -0.21 -1.44 16.11
N LYS A 46 -1.43 -1.00 16.41
CA LYS A 46 -2.66 -1.73 16.02
C LYS A 46 -2.81 -1.81 14.50
N ILE A 47 -2.49 -0.73 13.79
CA ILE A 47 -2.53 -0.72 12.32
C ILE A 47 -1.51 -1.73 11.75
N HIS A 48 -0.26 -1.73 12.23
CA HIS A 48 0.77 -2.60 11.67
C HIS A 48 0.57 -4.08 12.03
N ASN A 49 0.28 -4.37 13.30
CA ASN A 49 0.25 -5.73 13.82
C ASN A 49 -1.11 -6.41 13.65
N ASN A 50 -2.21 -5.66 13.77
CA ASN A 50 -3.56 -6.21 13.75
C ASN A 50 -4.34 -5.83 12.49
N LYS A 51 -3.79 -4.94 11.64
CA LYS A 51 -4.49 -4.38 10.47
C LYS A 51 -5.84 -3.74 10.83
N GLU A 52 -5.91 -3.17 12.04
CA GLU A 52 -7.12 -2.52 12.56
C GLU A 52 -7.01 -1.01 12.41
N ILE A 53 -7.85 -0.42 11.56
CA ILE A 53 -7.97 1.03 11.42
C ILE A 53 -9.30 1.46 12.04
N ASN A 54 -9.23 2.17 13.17
CA ASN A 54 -10.38 2.79 13.82
C ASN A 54 -10.39 4.30 13.55
N ASN A 55 -11.46 4.82 12.94
CA ASN A 55 -11.57 6.25 12.59
C ASN A 55 -11.65 7.21 13.79
N THR A 56 -11.76 6.70 15.02
CA THR A 56 -11.75 7.53 16.23
C THR A 56 -10.33 8.00 16.55
N ILE A 57 -10.13 9.31 16.63
CA ILE A 57 -8.84 9.91 17.04
C ILE A 57 -8.71 9.90 18.57
N LYS A 58 -7.69 9.20 19.08
CA LYS A 58 -7.45 8.97 20.52
C LYS A 58 -6.50 9.98 21.12
N ALA A 59 -5.40 10.26 20.45
CA ALA A 59 -4.42 11.27 20.82
C ALA A 59 -5.01 12.68 20.68
N LYS A 60 -4.34 13.65 21.29
CA LYS A 60 -4.74 15.05 21.37
C LYS A 60 -3.59 15.96 20.97
N GLY A 61 -3.94 17.19 20.58
CA GLY A 61 -2.96 18.15 20.07
C GLY A 61 -2.24 17.60 18.84
N LYS A 62 -0.93 17.83 18.73
CA LYS A 62 -0.16 17.48 17.54
C LYS A 62 -0.15 16.00 17.21
N TYR A 63 -0.06 15.15 18.22
CA TYR A 63 -0.13 13.70 18.03
C TYR A 63 -1.52 13.24 17.56
N GLY A 64 -2.58 13.99 17.87
CA GLY A 64 -3.92 13.74 17.32
C GLY A 64 -4.03 14.07 15.83
N GLU A 65 -3.44 15.19 15.40
CA GLU A 65 -3.32 15.53 13.97
C GLU A 65 -2.51 14.46 13.20
N MET A 66 -1.40 13.99 13.79
CA MET A 66 -0.61 12.89 13.22
C MET A 66 -1.39 11.58 13.14
N GLU A 67 -2.15 11.23 14.19
CA GLU A 67 -2.98 10.02 14.20
C GLU A 67 -4.03 10.06 13.08
N GLU A 68 -4.69 11.22 12.90
CA GLU A 68 -5.66 11.43 11.82
C GLU A 68 -5.02 11.27 10.44
N ALA A 69 -3.85 11.88 10.23
CA ALA A 69 -3.11 11.78 8.98
C ALA A 69 -2.67 10.34 8.68
N ILE A 70 -2.12 9.63 9.69
CA ILE A 70 -1.69 8.23 9.54
C ILE A 70 -2.88 7.32 9.23
N LYS A 71 -4.00 7.46 9.97
CA LYS A 71 -5.20 6.65 9.72
C LYS A 71 -5.78 6.92 8.34
N SER A 72 -5.85 8.19 7.94
CA SER A 72 -6.33 8.58 6.60
C SER A 72 -5.45 7.99 5.50
N TYR A 73 -4.13 8.01 5.68
CA TYR A 73 -3.19 7.36 4.76
C TYR A 73 -3.47 5.87 4.62
N PHE A 74 -3.59 5.13 5.74
CA PHE A 74 -3.82 3.69 5.68
C PHE A 74 -5.21 3.34 5.13
N LEU A 75 -6.24 4.17 5.35
CA LEU A 75 -7.54 3.99 4.71
C LEU A 75 -7.47 4.18 3.19
N GLU A 76 -6.80 5.23 2.73
CA GLU A 76 -6.57 5.48 1.30
C GLU A 76 -5.78 4.32 0.66
N TYR A 77 -4.71 3.88 1.34
CA TYR A 77 -3.89 2.75 0.96
C TYR A 77 -4.67 1.43 0.86
N ASP A 78 -5.44 1.07 1.89
CA ASP A 78 -6.25 -0.16 1.91
C ASP A 78 -7.36 -0.13 0.87
N GLN A 79 -7.98 1.04 0.66
CA GLN A 79 -8.99 1.20 -0.39
C GLN A 79 -8.38 0.94 -1.77
N TYR A 80 -7.22 1.51 -2.08
CA TYR A 80 -6.54 1.26 -3.36
C TYR A 80 -6.16 -0.20 -3.55
N ASN A 81 -5.66 -0.86 -2.51
CA ASN A 81 -5.36 -2.28 -2.57
C ASN A 81 -6.62 -3.13 -2.80
N ALA A 82 -7.74 -2.79 -2.15
CA ALA A 82 -9.00 -3.49 -2.31
C ALA A 82 -9.58 -3.32 -3.72
N GLU A 83 -9.55 -2.10 -4.26
CA GLU A 83 -9.97 -1.80 -5.63
C GLU A 83 -9.12 -2.57 -6.65
N TYR A 84 -7.80 -2.59 -6.47
CA TYR A 84 -6.89 -3.33 -7.33
C TYR A 84 -7.12 -4.85 -7.27
N ALA A 85 -7.27 -5.41 -6.07
CA ALA A 85 -7.56 -6.83 -5.89
C ALA A 85 -8.90 -7.25 -6.52
N LEU A 86 -9.92 -6.38 -6.40
CA LEU A 86 -11.21 -6.60 -7.06
C LEU A 86 -11.06 -6.58 -8.59
N ALA A 87 -10.37 -5.58 -9.14
CA ALA A 87 -10.12 -5.47 -10.56
C ALA A 87 -9.36 -6.70 -11.10
N TYR A 88 -8.32 -7.17 -10.39
CA TYR A 88 -7.62 -8.40 -10.75
C TYR A 88 -8.56 -9.62 -10.76
N LYS A 89 -9.40 -9.76 -9.72
CA LYS A 89 -10.38 -10.85 -9.64
C LYS A 89 -11.40 -10.81 -10.79
N GLU A 90 -11.85 -9.62 -11.17
CA GLU A 90 -12.86 -9.40 -12.21
C GLU A 90 -12.27 -9.44 -13.63
N SER A 91 -10.97 -9.22 -13.78
CA SER A 91 -10.24 -9.25 -15.06
C SER A 91 -10.41 -10.58 -15.81
N GLY A 92 -10.67 -11.67 -15.09
CA GLY A 92 -10.72 -13.02 -15.66
C GLY A 92 -9.35 -13.58 -16.07
N LEU A 93 -8.25 -12.92 -15.73
CA LEU A 93 -6.89 -13.39 -16.02
C LEU A 93 -6.64 -14.82 -15.52
N SER A 94 -7.14 -15.16 -14.33
CA SER A 94 -7.03 -16.50 -13.74
C SER A 94 -7.71 -17.60 -14.57
N LYS A 95 -8.60 -17.23 -15.50
CA LYS A 95 -9.31 -18.14 -16.41
C LYS A 95 -8.88 -17.97 -17.86
N ALA A 96 -7.97 -17.04 -18.16
CA ALA A 96 -7.58 -16.70 -19.52
C ALA A 96 -7.06 -17.92 -20.30
N LEU A 97 -6.39 -18.85 -19.59
CA LEU A 97 -5.77 -20.05 -20.16
C LEU A 97 -6.58 -21.35 -19.99
N VAL A 98 -7.87 -21.25 -19.67
CA VAL A 98 -8.76 -22.41 -19.51
C VAL A 98 -9.45 -22.72 -20.84
N ALA A 99 -9.60 -24.02 -21.16
CA ALA A 99 -10.18 -24.47 -22.42
C ALA A 99 -11.56 -23.86 -22.72
N SER A 100 -12.42 -23.73 -21.71
CA SER A 100 -13.74 -23.08 -21.87
C SER A 100 -13.63 -21.62 -22.29
N ASN A 101 -12.61 -20.88 -21.82
CA ASN A 101 -12.39 -19.49 -22.25
C ASN A 101 -12.00 -19.42 -23.73
N TYR A 102 -11.20 -20.39 -24.21
CA TYR A 102 -10.84 -20.46 -25.63
C TYR A 102 -12.03 -20.77 -26.53
N GLU A 103 -12.94 -21.62 -26.06
CA GLU A 103 -14.17 -21.96 -26.77
C GLU A 103 -15.13 -20.75 -26.84
N ASP A 104 -15.31 -20.04 -25.73
CA ASP A 104 -16.22 -18.89 -25.61
C ASP A 104 -15.76 -17.63 -26.36
N ASP A 105 -14.44 -17.41 -26.45
CA ASP A 105 -13.84 -16.22 -27.07
C ASP A 105 -13.41 -16.46 -28.53
N GLY A 106 -13.21 -17.72 -28.90
CA GLY A 106 -12.79 -18.12 -30.23
C GLY A 106 -11.33 -17.79 -30.55
N PRO A 107 -10.85 -18.14 -31.76
CA PRO A 107 -9.43 -18.12 -32.10
C PRO A 107 -8.80 -16.72 -32.21
N GLU A 108 -9.62 -15.67 -32.21
CA GLU A 108 -9.14 -14.29 -32.23
C GLU A 108 -8.96 -13.72 -30.81
N PHE A 109 -9.53 -14.36 -29.79
CA PHE A 109 -9.44 -13.99 -28.38
C PHE A 109 -9.76 -12.52 -28.10
N THR A 110 -10.74 -11.96 -28.80
CA THR A 110 -10.99 -10.52 -28.77
C THR A 110 -11.40 -10.04 -27.38
N LYS A 111 -12.27 -10.77 -26.67
CA LYS A 111 -12.73 -10.38 -25.33
C LYS A 111 -11.62 -10.52 -24.29
N THR A 112 -10.83 -11.58 -24.38
CA THR A 112 -9.71 -11.83 -23.46
C THR A 112 -8.63 -10.76 -23.64
N ARG A 113 -8.31 -10.38 -24.89
CA ARG A 113 -7.35 -9.31 -25.18
C ARG A 113 -7.82 -7.95 -24.70
N GLU A 114 -9.10 -7.63 -24.83
CA GLU A 114 -9.67 -6.40 -24.28
C GLU A 114 -9.51 -6.34 -22.76
N LYS A 115 -9.83 -7.43 -22.05
CA LYS A 115 -9.65 -7.53 -20.60
C LYS A 115 -8.18 -7.44 -20.17
N ILE A 116 -7.26 -8.04 -20.94
CA ILE A 116 -5.82 -7.92 -20.71
C ILE A 116 -5.39 -6.46 -20.79
N GLU A 117 -5.81 -5.74 -21.82
CA GLU A 117 -5.43 -4.33 -21.99
C GLU A 117 -5.99 -3.45 -20.87
N GLN A 118 -7.23 -3.67 -20.47
CA GLN A 118 -7.82 -3.00 -19.31
C GLN A 118 -7.01 -3.28 -18.03
N MET A 119 -6.62 -4.53 -17.81
CA MET A 119 -5.83 -4.89 -16.62
C MET A 119 -4.42 -4.29 -16.65
N LYS A 120 -3.77 -4.19 -17.81
CA LYS A 120 -2.48 -3.49 -17.96
C LYS A 120 -2.59 -2.02 -17.54
N GLN A 121 -3.65 -1.33 -17.96
CA GLN A 121 -3.89 0.06 -17.58
C GLN A 121 -4.13 0.19 -16.08
N ILE A 122 -4.94 -0.69 -15.50
CA ILE A 122 -5.20 -0.72 -14.06
C ILE A 122 -3.91 -0.97 -13.28
N ASN A 123 -3.07 -1.93 -13.71
CA ASN A 123 -1.79 -2.23 -13.07
C ASN A 123 -0.82 -1.04 -13.14
N ASN A 124 -0.72 -0.36 -14.28
CA ASN A 124 0.12 0.82 -14.42
C ASN A 124 -0.35 1.97 -13.52
N ASN A 125 -1.65 2.27 -13.53
CA ASN A 125 -2.22 3.31 -12.67
C ASN A 125 -2.00 3.00 -11.19
N TYR A 126 -2.15 1.72 -10.79
CA TYR A 126 -1.90 1.29 -9.43
C TYR A 126 -0.41 1.46 -9.03
N LYS A 127 0.54 1.05 -9.90
CA LYS A 127 1.98 1.28 -9.66
C LYS A 127 2.33 2.75 -9.54
N GLU A 128 1.82 3.59 -10.44
CA GLU A 128 2.03 5.04 -10.39
C GLU A 128 1.50 5.62 -9.09
N LYS A 129 0.27 5.26 -8.70
CA LYS A 129 -0.35 5.76 -7.48
C LYS A 129 0.38 5.29 -6.23
N LEU A 130 0.73 4.01 -6.18
CA LEU A 130 1.49 3.44 -5.08
C LEU A 130 2.83 4.17 -4.92
N THR A 131 3.57 4.34 -6.02
CA THR A 131 4.86 5.06 -6.04
C THR A 131 4.71 6.51 -5.56
N GLU A 132 3.66 7.20 -5.99
CA GLU A 132 3.35 8.57 -5.56
C GLU A 132 3.14 8.63 -4.05
N ILE A 133 2.17 7.89 -3.51
CA ILE A 133 1.75 8.00 -2.10
C ILE A 133 2.80 7.46 -1.13
N THR A 134 3.70 6.59 -1.58
CA THR A 134 4.80 6.06 -0.76
C THR A 134 6.10 6.82 -0.95
N SER A 135 6.14 7.82 -1.85
CA SER A 135 7.35 8.60 -2.07
C SER A 135 7.71 9.43 -0.83
N GLN A 136 9.01 9.61 -0.61
CA GLN A 136 9.48 10.48 0.47
C GLN A 136 8.97 11.91 0.31
N GLU A 137 8.82 12.38 -0.93
CA GLU A 137 8.29 13.72 -1.23
C GLU A 137 6.84 13.87 -0.75
N TYR A 138 5.97 12.89 -1.04
CA TYR A 138 4.59 12.91 -0.57
C TYR A 138 4.50 12.89 0.96
N ILE A 139 5.29 12.01 1.60
CA ILE A 139 5.33 11.89 3.06
C ILE A 139 5.86 13.19 3.70
N ASP A 140 6.90 13.78 3.12
CA ASP A 140 7.48 15.03 3.60
C ASP A 140 6.52 16.20 3.43
N GLN A 141 5.81 16.30 2.31
CA GLN A 141 4.79 17.31 2.09
C GLN A 141 3.71 17.23 3.17
N ARG A 142 3.19 16.03 3.47
CA ARG A 142 2.18 15.84 4.53
C ARG A 142 2.71 16.24 5.91
N ALA A 143 3.97 15.91 6.22
CA ALA A 143 4.60 16.32 7.47
C ALA A 143 4.77 17.84 7.57
N ASP A 144 5.11 18.50 6.46
CA ASP A 144 5.32 19.93 6.38
C ASP A 144 4.00 20.72 6.42
N GLU A 145 2.93 20.21 5.79
CA GLU A 145 1.55 20.74 5.92
C GLU A 145 1.07 20.71 7.37
N MET A 146 1.43 19.65 8.09
CA MET A 146 1.22 19.56 9.53
C MET A 146 2.22 20.38 10.35
N ASN A 147 3.18 21.12 9.79
CA ASN A 147 4.18 21.88 10.55
C ASN A 147 4.90 21.05 11.64
N LEU A 148 5.22 19.78 11.35
CA LEU A 148 5.88 18.90 12.30
C LEU A 148 7.32 19.34 12.56
N ASN A 149 7.74 19.32 13.83
CA ASN A 149 9.16 19.51 14.16
C ASN A 149 9.97 18.24 13.79
N LYS A 150 11.30 18.32 13.84
CA LYS A 150 12.19 17.22 13.45
C LYS A 150 11.85 15.87 14.11
N LYS A 151 11.55 15.87 15.41
CA LYS A 151 11.24 14.65 16.17
C LYS A 151 9.86 14.10 15.82
N GLU A 152 8.90 14.98 15.58
CA GLU A 152 7.54 14.59 15.16
C GLU A 152 7.54 14.05 13.73
N LYS A 153 8.29 14.66 12.81
CA LYS A 153 8.46 14.20 11.42
C LYS A 153 9.04 12.78 11.38
N GLU A 154 10.05 12.50 12.19
CA GLU A 154 10.62 11.15 12.32
C GLU A 154 9.58 10.12 12.83
N ILE A 155 8.76 10.48 13.81
CA ILE A 155 7.68 9.61 14.30
C ILE A 155 6.64 9.36 13.21
N PHE A 156 6.23 10.40 12.49
CA PHE A 156 5.25 10.29 11.40
C PHE A 156 5.76 9.40 10.27
N GLN A 157 6.99 9.63 9.79
CA GLN A 157 7.61 8.83 8.74
C GLN A 157 7.75 7.36 9.13
N ASN A 158 8.20 7.07 10.35
CA ASN A 158 8.33 5.69 10.86
C ASN A 158 6.99 5.00 11.12
N ALA A 159 5.87 5.74 11.09
CA ALA A 159 4.53 5.18 11.23
C ALA A 159 3.89 4.81 9.89
N LEU A 160 4.55 5.09 8.76
CA LEU A 160 4.07 4.73 7.42
C LEU A 160 4.84 3.51 6.90
N PRO A 161 4.32 2.80 5.86
CA PRO A 161 5.01 1.66 5.26
C PRO A 161 6.44 2.02 4.84
N ASN A 162 7.37 1.13 5.14
CA ASN A 162 8.78 1.31 4.75
C ASN A 162 9.01 0.95 3.27
N GLU A 163 10.18 1.30 2.75
CA GLU A 163 10.58 1.04 1.35
C GLU A 163 10.50 -0.45 0.97
N GLU A 164 10.80 -1.37 1.89
CA GLU A 164 10.74 -2.81 1.63
C GLU A 164 9.30 -3.30 1.43
N GLU A 165 8.37 -2.85 2.27
CA GLU A 165 6.94 -3.14 2.12
C GLU A 165 6.44 -2.68 0.76
N VAL A 166 6.77 -1.44 0.37
CA VAL A 166 6.38 -0.86 -0.93
C VAL A 166 6.97 -1.66 -2.10
N LYS A 167 8.25 -2.02 -2.01
CA LYS A 167 8.94 -2.81 -3.02
C LYS A 167 8.30 -4.18 -3.23
N ASN A 168 7.82 -4.82 -2.16
CA ASN A 168 7.12 -6.09 -2.24
C ASN A 168 5.76 -6.00 -2.95
N TYR A 169 5.07 -4.86 -2.89
CA TYR A 169 3.86 -4.65 -3.69
C TYR A 169 4.17 -4.34 -5.15
N LEU A 170 5.21 -3.55 -5.41
CA LEU A 170 5.64 -3.27 -6.78
C LEU A 170 6.11 -4.54 -7.50
N SER A 171 6.83 -5.44 -6.82
CA SER A 171 7.25 -6.72 -7.41
C SER A 171 6.06 -7.63 -7.75
N GLN A 172 4.98 -7.62 -6.96
CA GLN A 172 3.74 -8.33 -7.31
C GLN A 172 3.11 -7.77 -8.58
N CYS A 173 3.16 -6.45 -8.80
CA CYS A 173 2.69 -5.82 -10.03
C CYS A 173 3.53 -6.24 -11.24
N GLU A 174 4.86 -6.29 -11.10
CA GLU A 174 5.79 -6.76 -12.15
C GLU A 174 5.55 -8.23 -12.51
N ALA A 175 5.24 -9.06 -11.51
CA ALA A 175 4.95 -10.47 -11.72
C ALA A 175 3.60 -10.66 -12.44
N ILE A 176 2.58 -9.84 -12.13
CA ILE A 176 1.32 -9.80 -12.89
C ILE A 176 1.55 -9.39 -14.34
N GLU A 177 2.43 -8.41 -14.61
CA GLU A 177 2.81 -8.02 -15.97
C GLU A 177 3.48 -9.15 -16.74
N SER A 178 4.40 -9.84 -16.09
CA SER A 178 5.07 -11.02 -16.65
C SER A 178 4.07 -12.13 -16.97
N TYR A 179 3.09 -12.36 -16.09
CA TYR A 179 2.02 -13.33 -16.33
C TYR A 179 1.12 -12.92 -17.50
N ILE A 180 0.72 -11.64 -17.56
CA ILE A 180 -0.06 -11.10 -18.68
C ILE A 180 0.69 -11.28 -20.01
N GLN A 181 1.99 -10.98 -20.05
CA GLN A 181 2.81 -11.18 -21.24
C GLN A 181 2.79 -12.64 -21.70
N LYS A 182 2.92 -13.59 -20.75
CA LYS A 182 2.85 -15.01 -21.09
C LYS A 182 1.48 -15.44 -21.61
N ILE A 183 0.40 -14.89 -21.06
CA ILE A 183 -0.94 -15.11 -21.64
C ILE A 183 -0.97 -14.61 -23.08
N GLU A 184 -0.49 -13.40 -23.36
CA GLU A 184 -0.50 -12.84 -24.72
C GLU A 184 0.32 -13.68 -25.71
N GLU A 185 1.48 -14.19 -25.29
CA GLU A 185 2.30 -15.12 -26.09
C GLU A 185 1.53 -16.41 -26.42
N ILE A 186 0.82 -16.98 -25.45
CA ILE A 186 -0.01 -18.19 -25.65
C ILE A 186 -1.19 -17.89 -26.60
N LEU A 187 -1.92 -16.80 -26.38
CA LEU A 187 -3.04 -16.42 -27.24
C LEU A 187 -2.58 -16.09 -28.67
N GLN A 188 -1.39 -15.52 -28.82
CA GLN A 188 -0.78 -15.26 -30.12
C GLN A 188 -0.42 -16.57 -30.84
N LEU A 189 0.21 -17.53 -30.14
CA LEU A 189 0.49 -18.86 -30.67
C LEU A 189 -0.79 -19.54 -31.16
N LEU A 190 -1.83 -19.57 -30.33
CA LEU A 190 -3.11 -20.20 -30.70
C LEU A 190 -3.76 -19.51 -31.91
N LYS A 191 -3.69 -18.18 -32.00
CA LYS A 191 -4.21 -17.44 -33.16
C LYS A 191 -3.45 -17.74 -34.45
N GLU A 192 -2.13 -17.80 -34.41
CA GLU A 192 -1.28 -18.11 -35.57
C GLU A 192 -1.55 -19.51 -36.13
N TYR A 193 -1.77 -20.47 -35.23
CA TYR A 193 -2.06 -21.86 -35.57
C TYR A 193 -3.57 -22.17 -35.59
N LYS A 194 -4.42 -21.17 -35.90
CA LYS A 194 -5.87 -21.37 -36.01
C LYS A 194 -6.23 -22.52 -36.95
N GLY A 195 -7.13 -23.38 -36.51
CA GLY A 195 -7.52 -24.60 -37.22
C GLY A 195 -6.60 -25.81 -36.98
N LEU A 196 -5.45 -25.63 -36.34
CA LEU A 196 -4.55 -26.71 -35.90
C LEU A 196 -4.72 -27.05 -34.41
N TRP A 197 -5.71 -26.46 -33.76
CA TRP A 197 -6.12 -26.80 -32.41
C TRP A 197 -7.64 -26.75 -32.29
N LYS A 198 -8.17 -27.46 -31.29
CA LYS A 198 -9.58 -27.42 -30.90
C LYS A 198 -9.74 -27.69 -29.42
N VAL A 199 -10.81 -27.18 -28.83
CA VAL A 199 -11.22 -27.56 -27.48
C VAL A 199 -11.94 -28.91 -27.53
N ASN A 200 -11.62 -29.80 -26.59
CA ASN A 200 -12.31 -31.06 -26.36
C ASN A 200 -12.49 -31.29 -24.85
N GLY A 201 -13.70 -31.05 -24.36
CA GLY A 201 -13.98 -30.99 -22.93
C GLY A 201 -13.11 -29.93 -22.24
N ASN A 202 -12.40 -30.34 -21.18
CA ASN A 202 -11.54 -29.44 -20.41
C ASN A 202 -10.11 -29.33 -20.97
N SER A 203 -9.88 -29.75 -22.22
CA SER A 203 -8.54 -29.83 -22.81
C SER A 203 -8.46 -29.16 -24.17
N VAL A 204 -7.25 -28.72 -24.54
CA VAL A 204 -6.94 -28.29 -25.91
C VAL A 204 -6.21 -29.42 -26.61
N GLN A 205 -6.71 -29.81 -27.77
CA GLN A 205 -6.07 -30.79 -28.64
C GLN A 205 -5.39 -30.08 -29.81
N PHE A 206 -4.22 -30.58 -30.20
CA PHE A 206 -3.40 -30.03 -31.26
C PHE A 206 -3.17 -31.07 -32.36
N THR A 207 -3.01 -30.62 -33.60
CA THR A 207 -2.81 -31.52 -34.76
C THR A 207 -1.35 -31.95 -34.94
N THR A 208 -0.39 -31.27 -34.32
CA THR A 208 1.05 -31.56 -34.42
C THR A 208 1.74 -31.59 -33.06
N GLN A 209 2.76 -32.45 -32.91
CA GLN A 209 3.55 -32.54 -31.69
C GLN A 209 4.35 -31.26 -31.41
N ASP A 210 4.85 -30.59 -32.45
CA ASP A 210 5.58 -29.33 -32.30
C ASP A 210 4.72 -28.26 -31.63
N LEU A 211 3.43 -28.19 -31.97
CA LEU A 211 2.50 -27.23 -31.37
C LEU A 211 2.17 -27.60 -29.92
N VAL A 212 2.04 -28.90 -29.61
CA VAL A 212 1.91 -29.39 -28.22
C VAL A 212 3.10 -28.93 -27.38
N ASN A 213 4.32 -29.10 -27.89
CA ASN A 213 5.55 -28.77 -27.17
C ASN A 213 5.62 -27.27 -26.89
N LYS A 214 5.43 -26.43 -27.92
CA LYS A 214 5.43 -24.96 -27.79
C LYS A 214 4.38 -24.46 -26.79
N TYR A 215 3.15 -24.96 -26.90
CA TYR A 215 2.07 -24.55 -25.99
C TYR A 215 2.35 -24.98 -24.55
N THR A 216 2.81 -26.22 -24.35
CA THR A 216 3.09 -26.77 -23.01
C THR A 216 4.21 -26.02 -22.31
N GLU A 217 5.26 -25.64 -23.03
CA GLU A 217 6.36 -24.83 -22.51
C GLU A 217 5.88 -23.46 -22.03
N LEU A 218 5.15 -22.72 -22.87
CA LEU A 218 4.60 -21.41 -22.49
C LEU A 218 3.63 -21.49 -21.31
N VAL A 219 2.74 -22.48 -21.27
CA VAL A 219 1.83 -22.68 -20.13
C VAL A 219 2.60 -23.02 -18.86
N LYS A 220 3.68 -23.78 -18.95
CA LYS A 220 4.54 -24.09 -17.79
C LYS A 220 5.22 -22.83 -17.27
N GLU A 221 5.80 -22.01 -18.14
CA GLU A 221 6.38 -20.72 -17.78
C GLU A 221 5.36 -19.80 -17.10
N ALA A 222 4.15 -19.70 -17.67
CA ALA A 222 3.07 -18.90 -17.10
C ALA A 222 2.66 -19.37 -15.69
N LYS A 223 2.65 -20.69 -15.45
CA LYS A 223 2.34 -21.27 -14.12
C LYS A 223 3.42 -20.96 -13.10
N ASN A 224 4.69 -21.08 -13.47
CA ASN A 224 5.81 -20.80 -12.56
C ASN A 224 5.74 -19.36 -12.02
N ILE A 225 5.39 -18.39 -12.87
CA ILE A 225 5.23 -16.99 -12.45
C ILE A 225 4.12 -16.84 -11.40
N ILE A 226 2.98 -17.51 -11.58
CA ILE A 226 1.89 -17.46 -10.59
C ILE A 226 2.31 -18.10 -9.26
N GLU A 227 2.99 -19.24 -9.31
CA GLU A 227 3.45 -19.94 -8.11
C GLU A 227 4.38 -19.04 -7.28
N GLU A 228 5.27 -18.28 -7.91
CA GLU A 228 6.13 -17.28 -7.27
C GLU A 228 5.35 -16.12 -6.64
N ILE A 229 4.20 -15.71 -7.20
CA ILE A 229 3.35 -14.65 -6.63
C ILE A 229 2.56 -15.14 -5.40
N THR A 230 2.22 -16.43 -5.36
CA THR A 230 1.33 -17.01 -4.33
C THR A 230 2.05 -17.63 -3.13
N THR A 231 3.38 -17.67 -3.14
CA THR A 231 4.23 -18.24 -2.08
C THR A 231 4.84 -17.16 -1.23
#